data_AF-A0AB39R3C9-F1
#
_entry.id   AF-A0AB39R3C9-F1
#
_cell.length_a   1.000
_cell.length_b   1.000
_cell.length_c   1.000
_cell.angle_alpha   90.00
_cell.angle_beta   90.00
_cell.angle_gamma   90.00
#
_symmetry.space_group_name_H-M   'P 1'
#
loop_
_entity.id
_entity.type
_entity.pdbx_description
1 polymer ?
#
loop_
_entity_poly.entity_id
_entity_poly.type
_entity_poly.pdbx_seq_one_letter_code
_entity_poly.pdbx_strand_id
1 'polypeptide(L)'
;MDDKGREVLSYLDGHVAWEPRQPAAVSSDESLVTVARLVREFHDLTAGTPLAADQEVVCHNDLSPKNTVYQLGSGELRPAAFIDWDLAAPGARIHDIAHVCWPVGVLSLRAGPVRLNVPSC
;
A
#
# COMPACT_ATOMS: atom_id res chain seq x y z
N MET A 1 20.93 11.80 -9.14
CA MET A 1 22.20 11.80 -8.39
C MET A 1 22.88 13.13 -8.60
N ASP A 2 23.48 13.70 -7.56
CA ASP A 2 24.36 14.86 -7.71
C ASP A 2 25.77 14.46 -8.20
N ASP A 3 26.64 15.44 -8.40
CA ASP A 3 28.02 15.24 -8.88
C ASP A 3 28.90 14.41 -7.93
N LYS A 4 28.41 14.11 -6.72
CA LYS A 4 29.10 13.28 -5.71
C LYS A 4 28.48 11.88 -5.61
N GLY A 5 27.54 11.54 -6.49
CA GLY A 5 26.85 10.24 -6.47
C GLY A 5 25.86 10.10 -5.31
N ARG A 6 25.38 11.20 -4.74
CA ARG A 6 24.34 11.16 -3.70
C ARG A 6 22.96 11.24 -4.33
N GLU A 7 22.00 10.56 -3.72
CA GLU A 7 20.61 10.71 -4.11
C GLU A 7 20.13 12.13 -3.85
N VAL A 8 19.35 12.63 -4.81
CA VAL A 8 18.70 13.93 -4.73
C VAL A 8 17.22 13.64 -4.74
N LEU A 9 16.59 13.80 -3.57
CA LEU A 9 15.19 13.51 -3.34
C LEU A 9 14.41 14.82 -3.16
N SER A 10 13.14 14.79 -3.56
CA SER A 10 12.20 15.87 -3.25
C SER A 10 11.41 15.51 -1.99
N TYR A 11 11.13 16.50 -1.16
CA TYR A 11 10.26 16.33 -0.01
C TYR A 11 8.79 16.41 -0.44
N LEU A 12 7.99 15.44 0.01
CA LEU A 12 6.54 15.47 -0.12
C LEU A 12 5.94 15.66 1.27
N ASP A 13 5.22 16.77 1.46
CA ASP A 13 4.49 17.02 2.71
C ASP A 13 3.34 16.03 2.87
N GLY A 14 3.18 15.51 4.09
CA GLY A 14 2.13 14.56 4.42
C GLY A 14 2.40 13.75 5.69
N HIS A 15 1.41 12.94 6.06
CA HIS A 15 1.46 12.02 7.18
C HIS A 15 1.99 10.66 6.73
N VAL A 16 2.90 10.07 7.50
CA VAL A 16 3.37 8.69 7.30
C VAL A 16 2.97 7.86 8.51
N ALA A 17 2.37 6.71 8.28
CA ALA A 17 1.82 5.87 9.36
C ALA A 17 2.88 4.96 10.00
N TRP A 18 3.90 5.55 10.62
CA TRP A 18 5.05 4.84 11.21
C TRP A 18 4.89 4.48 12.71
N GLU A 19 3.96 5.12 13.41
CA GLU A 19 3.66 4.85 14.83
C GLU A 19 2.58 3.77 15.02
N PRO A 20 2.47 3.11 16.19
CA PRO A 20 1.44 2.10 16.44
C PRO A 20 0.00 2.64 16.41
N ARG A 21 -0.22 3.90 16.82
CA ARG A 21 -1.55 4.53 16.84
C ARG A 21 -1.66 5.48 15.67
N GLN A 22 -2.62 5.23 14.79
CA GLN A 22 -2.81 5.98 13.56
C GLN A 22 -4.21 6.59 13.47
N PRO A 23 -4.39 7.70 12.72
CA PRO A 23 -5.72 8.18 12.37
C PRO A 23 -6.54 7.08 11.70
N ALA A 24 -7.81 6.92 12.08
CA ALA A 24 -8.68 5.87 11.55
C ALA A 24 -8.80 5.90 10.01
N ALA A 25 -8.63 7.08 9.42
CA ALA A 25 -8.61 7.28 7.98
C ALA A 25 -7.53 6.43 7.26
N VAL A 26 -6.39 6.12 7.90
CA VAL A 26 -5.29 5.32 7.32
C VAL A 26 -5.77 3.93 6.91
N SER A 27 -6.61 3.30 7.74
CA SER A 27 -7.14 1.95 7.51
C SER A 27 -8.59 1.92 7.02
N SER A 28 -9.12 3.07 6.57
CA SER A 28 -10.50 3.15 6.04
C SER A 28 -10.63 2.43 4.69
N ASP A 29 -11.85 1.99 4.37
CA ASP A 29 -12.15 1.36 3.07
C ASP A 29 -11.79 2.31 1.91
N GLU A 30 -12.03 3.61 2.06
CA GLU A 30 -11.66 4.63 1.07
C GLU A 30 -10.14 4.73 0.88
N SER A 31 -9.36 4.64 1.96
CA SER A 31 -7.90 4.59 1.86
C SER A 31 -7.43 3.30 1.18
N LEU A 32 -8.00 2.15 1.51
CA LEU A 32 -7.69 0.88 0.83
C LEU A 32 -7.99 0.94 -0.66
N VAL A 33 -9.13 1.51 -1.05
CA VAL A 33 -9.49 1.74 -2.45
C VAL A 33 -8.49 2.69 -3.12
N THR A 34 -8.04 3.72 -2.43
CA THR A 34 -7.06 4.68 -2.96
C THR A 34 -5.69 4.02 -3.14
N VAL A 35 -5.21 3.24 -2.17
CA VAL A 35 -3.99 2.42 -2.31
C VAL A 35 -4.12 1.51 -3.52
N ALA A 36 -5.21 0.75 -3.66
CA ALA A 36 -5.42 -0.16 -4.79
C ALA A 36 -5.39 0.57 -6.14
N ARG A 37 -5.92 1.79 -6.22
CA ARG A 37 -5.85 2.63 -7.42
C ARG A 37 -4.41 3.06 -7.73
N LEU A 38 -3.66 3.52 -6.74
CA LEU A 38 -2.25 3.91 -6.89
C LEU A 38 -1.37 2.72 -7.32
N VAL A 39 -1.58 1.53 -6.73
CA VAL A 39 -0.89 0.31 -7.13
C VAL A 39 -1.19 -0.03 -8.59
N ARG A 40 -2.48 0.02 -8.99
CA ARG A 40 -2.86 -0.24 -10.38
C ARG A 40 -2.22 0.76 -11.33
N GLU A 41 -2.23 2.05 -10.99
CA GLU A 41 -1.61 3.10 -11.79
C GLU A 41 -0.10 2.86 -11.96
N PHE A 42 0.61 2.57 -10.87
CA PHE A 42 2.03 2.22 -10.92
C PHE A 42 2.31 0.99 -11.79
N HIS A 43 1.51 -0.07 -11.63
CA HIS A 43 1.60 -1.28 -12.43
C HIS A 43 1.34 -1.01 -13.91
N ASP A 44 0.34 -0.19 -14.24
CA ASP A 44 0.00 0.16 -15.61
C ASP A 44 1.09 1.03 -16.27
N LEU A 45 1.76 1.90 -15.49
CA LEU A 45 2.90 2.70 -15.96
C LEU A 45 4.15 1.88 -16.28
N THR A 46 4.34 0.74 -15.63
CA THR A 46 5.54 -0.09 -15.78
C THR A 46 5.34 -1.29 -16.70
N ALA A 47 4.09 -1.70 -16.94
CA ALA A 47 3.76 -2.82 -17.81
C ALA A 47 4.33 -2.64 -19.23
N GLY A 48 5.03 -3.67 -19.72
CA GLY A 48 5.62 -3.68 -21.06
C GLY A 48 6.80 -2.71 -21.26
N THR A 49 7.26 -2.05 -20.20
CA THR A 49 8.48 -1.24 -20.24
C THR A 49 9.71 -2.13 -20.00
N PRO A 50 10.92 -1.69 -20.41
CA PRO A 50 12.15 -2.42 -20.08
C PRO A 50 12.37 -2.63 -18.58
N LEU A 51 11.79 -1.78 -17.72
CA LEU A 51 11.88 -1.91 -16.26
C LEU A 51 11.18 -3.16 -15.74
N ALA A 52 10.13 -3.64 -16.43
CA ALA A 52 9.42 -4.87 -16.06
C ALA A 52 10.13 -6.14 -16.53
N ALA A 53 11.24 -6.03 -17.27
CA ALA A 53 11.97 -7.18 -17.82
C ALA A 53 11.06 -8.21 -18.51
N ASP A 54 11.07 -9.47 -18.06
CA ASP A 54 10.22 -10.56 -18.53
C ASP A 54 8.95 -10.77 -17.68
N GLN A 55 8.69 -9.86 -16.74
CA GLN A 55 7.57 -9.92 -15.80
C GLN A 55 6.41 -9.04 -16.25
N GLU A 56 5.28 -9.14 -15.54
CA GLU A 56 4.07 -8.36 -15.85
C GLU A 56 4.29 -6.86 -15.65
N VAL A 57 4.97 -6.50 -14.55
CA VAL A 57 5.15 -5.12 -14.05
C VAL A 57 6.42 -5.02 -13.22
N VAL A 58 6.75 -3.80 -12.78
CA VAL A 58 7.59 -3.63 -11.58
C VAL A 58 6.67 -3.68 -10.37
N CYS A 59 7.04 -4.49 -9.38
CA CYS A 59 6.41 -4.51 -8.06
C CYS A 59 7.21 -3.64 -7.09
N HIS A 60 6.54 -3.03 -6.12
CA HIS A 60 7.19 -2.27 -5.04
C HIS A 60 7.77 -3.20 -3.95
N ASN A 61 7.14 -4.34 -3.69
CA ASN A 61 7.58 -5.39 -2.77
C ASN A 61 7.67 -5.02 -1.27
N ASP A 62 7.27 -3.81 -0.84
CA ASP A 62 7.13 -3.42 0.58
C ASP A 62 5.96 -2.45 0.80
N LEU A 63 4.84 -2.67 0.10
CA LEU A 63 3.65 -1.83 0.23
C LEU A 63 3.02 -2.00 1.61
N SER A 64 2.97 -0.91 2.36
CA SER A 64 2.38 -0.86 3.70
C SER A 64 2.09 0.59 4.10
N PRO A 65 1.27 0.82 5.16
CA PRO A 65 0.99 2.18 5.62
C PRO A 65 2.24 3.00 6.01
N LYS A 66 3.30 2.35 6.52
CA LYS A 66 4.58 3.02 6.86
C LYS A 66 5.33 3.53 5.61
N ASN A 67 5.07 2.95 4.45
CA ASN A 67 5.70 3.30 3.17
C ASN A 67 4.72 4.05 2.25
N THR A 68 3.69 4.66 2.83
CA THR A 68 2.68 5.45 2.12
C THR A 68 2.59 6.83 2.76
N VAL A 69 2.69 7.87 1.95
CA VAL A 69 2.43 9.25 2.35
C VAL A 69 0.94 9.53 2.18
N TYR A 70 0.30 10.02 3.24
CA TYR A 70 -1.09 10.41 3.28
C TYR A 70 -1.21 11.93 3.33
N GLN A 71 -2.05 12.52 2.48
CA GLN A 71 -2.30 13.95 2.48
C GLN A 71 -3.73 14.25 2.92
N LEU A 72 -3.90 15.38 3.60
CA LEU A 72 -5.22 15.86 4.02
C LEU A 72 -5.92 16.48 2.79
N GLY A 73 -6.91 15.76 2.28
CA GLY A 73 -7.76 16.21 1.16
C GLY A 73 -9.03 16.88 1.68
N SER A 74 -10.18 16.47 1.14
CA SER A 74 -11.54 16.93 1.48
C SER A 74 -11.97 16.61 2.93
N GLY A 75 -11.18 17.02 3.92
CA GLY A 75 -11.42 16.81 5.35
C GLY A 75 -10.80 15.55 5.95
N GLU A 76 -10.23 14.65 5.14
CA GLU A 76 -9.64 13.39 5.62
C GLU A 76 -8.30 13.06 4.95
N LEU A 77 -7.46 12.32 5.68
CA LEU A 77 -6.20 11.78 5.14
C LEU A 77 -6.48 10.71 4.09
N ARG A 78 -5.79 10.79 2.95
CA ARG A 78 -5.82 9.77 1.89
C ARG A 78 -4.42 9.51 1.33
N PRO A 79 -4.13 8.27 0.89
CA PRO A 79 -2.89 7.93 0.21
C PRO A 79 -2.63 8.86 -0.98
N ALA A 80 -1.41 9.39 -1.06
CA ALA A 80 -0.97 10.29 -2.12
C ALA A 80 0.25 9.75 -2.88
N ALA A 81 1.16 9.05 -2.19
CA ALA A 81 2.36 8.49 -2.82
C ALA A 81 2.93 7.29 -2.03
N PHE A 82 3.67 6.44 -2.72
CA PHE A 82 4.53 5.42 -2.12
C PHE A 82 5.97 5.92 -2.01
N ILE A 83 6.67 5.44 -0.99
CA ILE A 83 8.08 5.72 -0.71
C ILE A 83 8.79 4.40 -0.41
N ASP A 84 10.12 4.44 -0.24
CA ASP A 84 10.92 3.25 0.07
C ASP A 84 10.96 2.22 -1.07
N TRP A 85 11.48 2.67 -2.23
CA TRP A 85 11.52 1.91 -3.48
C TRP A 85 12.70 0.93 -3.60
N ASP A 86 13.50 0.75 -2.55
CA ASP A 86 14.75 -0.02 -2.58
C ASP A 86 14.53 -1.50 -2.93
N LEU A 87 13.33 -2.02 -2.66
CA LEU A 87 12.94 -3.40 -2.98
C LEU A 87 12.19 -3.53 -4.31
N ALA A 88 12.01 -2.44 -5.06
CA ALA A 88 11.26 -2.46 -6.29
C ALA A 88 11.97 -3.31 -7.36
N ALA A 89 11.23 -4.25 -7.96
CA ALA A 89 11.79 -5.20 -8.92
C ALA A 89 10.72 -5.73 -9.87
N PRO A 90 11.09 -6.22 -11.07
CA PRO A 90 10.19 -6.98 -11.93
C PRO A 90 9.42 -8.07 -11.15
N GLY A 91 8.11 -8.19 -11.36
CA GLY A 91 7.31 -9.23 -10.74
C GLY A 91 5.89 -9.36 -11.30
N ALA A 92 5.18 -10.36 -10.82
CA ALA A 92 3.75 -10.54 -11.08
C ALA A 92 2.93 -9.58 -10.20
N ARG A 93 1.85 -9.01 -10.75
CA ARG A 93 1.01 -8.02 -10.06
C ARG A 93 0.51 -8.50 -8.69
N ILE A 94 0.26 -9.81 -8.56
CA ILE A 94 -0.23 -10.45 -7.34
C ILE A 94 0.72 -10.28 -6.13
N HIS A 95 2.02 -10.08 -6.35
CA HIS A 95 3.00 -9.93 -5.27
C HIS A 95 2.74 -8.66 -4.44
N ASP A 96 2.48 -7.53 -5.10
CA ASP A 96 2.13 -6.27 -4.45
C ASP A 96 0.73 -6.32 -3.82
N ILE A 97 -0.23 -6.95 -4.49
CA ILE A 97 -1.61 -7.10 -3.95
C ILE A 97 -1.60 -7.94 -2.68
N ALA A 98 -0.81 -9.02 -2.64
CA ALA A 98 -0.63 -9.83 -1.44
C ALA A 98 0.03 -9.02 -0.32
N HIS A 99 1.04 -8.20 -0.65
CA HIS A 99 1.71 -7.32 0.30
C HIS A 99 0.78 -6.28 0.90
N VAL A 100 -0.11 -5.66 0.10
CA VAL A 100 -1.12 -4.74 0.65
C VAL A 100 -2.04 -5.49 1.61
N CYS A 101 -2.52 -6.67 1.26
CA CYS A 101 -3.47 -7.45 2.07
C CYS A 101 -2.90 -8.01 3.39
N TRP A 102 -1.57 -8.16 3.49
CA TRP A 102 -0.92 -8.85 4.62
C TRP A 102 -0.84 -7.99 5.91
N PRO A 103 -0.41 -6.71 5.89
CA PRO A 103 -0.47 -5.80 7.03
C PRO A 103 -1.90 -5.38 7.39
N VAL A 104 -2.76 -5.15 6.39
CA VAL A 104 -4.18 -4.85 6.61
C VAL A 104 -5.01 -6.12 6.76
N GLY A 105 -4.56 -7.04 7.64
CA GLY A 105 -5.38 -8.10 8.21
C GLY A 105 -6.54 -8.62 7.34
N VAL A 106 -6.28 -9.06 6.11
CA VAL A 106 -7.29 -9.73 5.27
C VAL A 106 -7.65 -11.12 5.83
N LEU A 107 -7.04 -11.51 6.96
CA LEU A 107 -7.49 -12.59 7.84
C LEU A 107 -8.34 -12.14 9.03
N SER A 108 -8.79 -10.88 9.05
CA SER A 108 -9.95 -10.42 9.84
C SER A 108 -11.17 -10.28 8.92
N LEU A 109 -11.44 -11.31 8.11
CA LEU A 109 -12.82 -11.61 7.73
C LEU A 109 -13.60 -11.74 9.04
N ARG A 110 -14.45 -10.76 9.34
CA ARG A 110 -15.50 -10.73 10.35
C ARG A 110 -15.79 -12.09 11.02
N ALA A 111 -14.94 -12.52 11.95
CA ALA A 111 -15.27 -13.54 12.92
C ALA A 111 -16.02 -12.83 14.04
N GLY A 112 -17.23 -12.36 13.74
CA GLY A 112 -18.20 -12.10 14.79
C GLY A 112 -18.45 -13.41 15.54
N PRO A 113 -18.63 -13.41 16.87
CA PRO A 113 -18.90 -14.64 17.60
C PRO A 113 -20.17 -15.28 17.04
N VAL A 114 -20.03 -16.47 16.45
CA VAL A 114 -21.18 -17.32 16.12
C VAL A 114 -21.75 -17.78 17.45
N ARG A 115 -22.85 -17.16 17.90
CA ARG A 115 -23.68 -17.73 18.97
C ARG A 115 -24.37 -18.96 18.38
N LEU A 116 -23.84 -20.14 18.67
CA LEU A 116 -24.58 -21.38 18.50
C LEU A 116 -25.67 -21.41 19.58
N ASN A 117 -26.91 -21.14 19.18
CA ASN A 117 -28.07 -21.51 19.98
C ASN A 117 -28.18 -23.03 19.93
N VAL A 118 -27.71 -23.70 20.97
CA VAL A 118 -28.04 -25.10 21.22
C VAL A 118 -29.41 -25.11 21.91
N PRO A 119 -30.47 -25.69 21.33
CA PRO A 119 -31.71 -25.89 22.07
C PRO A 119 -31.44 -26.95 23.12
N SER A 120 -31.77 -26.64 24.37
CA SER A 120 -31.78 -27.58 25.49
C SER A 120 -32.86 -28.64 25.26
N CYS A 121 -32.44 -29.90 25.20
CA CYS A 121 -33.24 -31.07 25.56
C CYS A 121 -32.64 -31.66 26.84
#